data_AF-A0A932TVZ6-F1
#
_entry.id   AF-A0A932TVZ6-F1
#
_cell.length_a   1.000
_cell.length_b   1.000
_cell.length_c   1.000
_cell.angle_alpha   90.00
_cell.angle_beta   90.00
_cell.angle_gamma   90.00
#
_symmetry.space_group_name_H-M   'P 1'
#
loop_
_entity.id
_entity.type
_entity.pdbx_description
1 polymer ?
#
loop_
_entity_poly.entity_id
_entity_poly.type
_entity_poly.pdbx_seq_one_letter_code
_entity_poly.pdbx_strand_id
1 'polypeptide(L)' 'MSPRSLRRDSASGECWLVSPEAETVEVLRLSPEGAERAGLFGGGDRVHSELLPELELAVDRVFA' A
#
# COMPACT_ATOMS: atom_id res chain seq x y z
N MET A 1 27.35 30.81 -3.25
CA MET A 1 25.89 30.53 -3.36
C MET A 1 25.73 29.33 -4.27
N SER A 2 25.54 28.13 -3.70
CA SER A 2 25.26 26.92 -4.49
C SER A 2 23.75 26.77 -4.64
N PRO A 3 23.21 26.50 -5.84
CA PRO A 3 21.78 26.31 -6.00
C PRO A 3 21.39 25.05 -5.23
N ARG A 4 20.43 25.18 -4.32
CA ARG A 4 19.76 24.02 -3.72
C ARG A 4 19.14 23.23 -4.85
N SER A 5 19.75 22.11 -5.22
CA SER A 5 19.15 21.12 -6.09
C SER A 5 17.79 20.78 -5.52
N LEU A 6 16.71 21.11 -6.24
CA LEU A 6 15.38 20.61 -5.95
C LEU A 6 15.49 19.08 -5.90
N ARG A 7 15.43 18.49 -4.72
CA ARG A 7 15.03 17.09 -4.61
C ARG A 7 13.60 17.05 -5.09
N ARG A 8 13.40 16.53 -6.30
CA ARG A 8 12.09 16.03 -6.71
C ARG A 8 11.96 14.71 -5.94
N ASP A 9 11.53 14.79 -4.68
CA ASP A 9 11.13 13.59 -3.95
C ASP A 9 9.91 13.05 -4.69
N SER A 10 10.14 12.08 -5.56
CA SER A 10 9.09 11.22 -6.11
C SER A 10 8.63 10.31 -4.98
N ALA A 11 7.91 10.87 -4.00
CA ALA A 11 7.46 10.11 -2.84
C ALA A 11 6.50 9.02 -3.32
N SER A 12 6.99 7.78 -3.38
CA SER A 12 6.16 6.61 -3.62
C SER A 12 5.44 6.25 -2.32
N GLY A 13 4.11 6.21 -2.38
CA GLY A 13 3.24 5.92 -1.25
C GLY A 13 2.62 4.53 -1.35
N GLU A 14 1.88 4.14 -0.32
CA GLU A 14 1.10 2.90 -0.29
C GLU A 14 -0.29 3.23 0.24
N CYS A 15 -1.33 2.65 -0.36
CA CYS A 15 -2.71 2.78 0.08
C CYS A 15 -3.38 1.41 0.11
N TRP A 16 -4.12 1.14 1.17
CA TRP A 16 -4.81 -0.13 1.37
C TRP A 16 -6.31 0.14 1.33
N LEU A 17 -6.98 -0.39 0.32
CA LEU A 17 -8.44 -0.31 0.18
C LEU A 17 -9.05 -1.57 0.79
N VAL A 18 -9.90 -1.39 1.78
CA VAL A 18 -10.62 -2.49 2.44
C VAL A 18 -12.04 -2.51 1.89
N SER A 19 -12.47 -3.63 1.32
CA SER A 19 -13.88 -3.88 0.96
C SER A 19 -14.48 -4.86 1.95
N PRO A 20 -15.34 -4.39 2.88
CA PRO A 20 -16.08 -5.27 3.79
C PRO A 20 -17.04 -6.21 3.05
N GLU A 21 -17.66 -5.76 1.97
CA GLU A 21 -18.65 -6.56 1.23
C GLU A 21 -18.03 -7.73 0.49
N ALA A 22 -16.79 -7.55 -0.01
CA ALA A 22 -16.03 -8.59 -0.68
C ALA A 22 -15.06 -9.33 0.25
N GLU A 23 -14.92 -8.89 1.51
CA GLU A 23 -13.91 -9.35 2.47
C GLU A 23 -12.50 -9.39 1.85
N THR A 24 -12.11 -8.28 1.22
CA THR A 24 -10.81 -8.16 0.56
C THR A 24 -10.05 -6.91 0.97
N VAL A 25 -8.73 -7.00 0.86
CA VAL A 25 -7.80 -5.87 0.97
C VAL A 25 -7.06 -5.74 -0.36
N GLU A 26 -7.18 -4.59 -1.01
CA GLU A 26 -6.40 -4.23 -2.20
C GLU A 26 -5.27 -3.28 -1.79
N VAL A 27 -4.03 -3.61 -2.15
CA VAL A 27 -2.87 -2.75 -1.91
C VAL A 27 -2.52 -2.03 -3.20
N LEU A 28 -2.39 -0.71 -3.13
CA LEU A 28 -1.98 0.17 -4.21
C LEU A 28 -0.61 0.77 -3.91
N ARG A 29 0.30 0.73 -4.89
CA ARG A 29 1.48 1.58 -4.93
C ARG A 29 1.08 2.93 -5.51
N LEU A 30 1.40 3.99 -4.80
CA LEU A 30 1.16 5.37 -5.24
C LEU A 30 2.44 5.96 -5.78
N SER A 31 2.33 6.65 -6.91
CA SER A 31 3.41 7.39 -7.55
C SER A 31 2.89 8.73 -8.06
N PRO A 32 3.77 9.70 -8.41
CA PRO A 32 3.33 10.91 -9.09
C PRO A 32 2.54 10.66 -10.39
N GLU A 33 2.76 9.52 -11.04
CA GLU A 33 2.11 9.11 -12.29
C GLU A 33 0.73 8.47 -12.08
N GLY A 34 0.40 8.07 -10.85
CA GLY A 34 -0.89 7.48 -10.50
C GLY A 34 -0.78 6.35 -9.47
N ALA A 35 -1.86 5.57 -9.36
CA ALA A 35 -1.94 4.40 -8.49
C ALA A 35 -1.90 3.12 -9.33
N GLU A 36 -1.10 2.14 -8.89
CA GLU A 36 -1.02 0.81 -9.48
C GLU A 36 -1.37 -0.24 -8.42
N ARG A 37 -2.16 -1.26 -8.80
CA ARG A 37 -2.46 -2.38 -7.90
C ARG A 37 -1.20 -3.23 -7.68
N ALA A 38 -0.75 -3.25 -6.44
CA ALA A 38 0.33 -4.11 -5.97
C ALA A 38 -0.17 -5.51 -5.61
N GLY A 39 -1.40 -5.63 -5.12
CA GLY A 39 -2.02 -6.90 -4.78
C GLY A 39 -3.48 -6.80 -4.40
N LEU A 40 -4.19 -7.93 -4.42
CA LEU A 40 -5.55 -8.11 -3.93
C LEU A 40 -5.55 -9.40 -3.10
N PHE A 41 -6.02 -9.29 -1.86
CA PHE A 41 -5.91 -10.34 -0.85
C PHE A 41 -7.28 -10.59 -0.22
N GLY A 42 -7.61 -11.86 0.01
CA GLY A 42 -8.87 -12.31 0.62
C GLY A 42 -8.65 -13.18 1.85
N GLY A 43 -9.69 -13.88 2.29
CA GLY A 43 -9.63 -14.74 3.47
C GLY A 43 -8.49 -15.78 3.41
N GLY A 44 -7.78 -15.95 4.52
CA GLY A 44 -6.59 -16.78 4.65
C GLY A 44 -5.27 -16.13 4.19
N ASP A 45 -5.33 -15.02 3.45
CA ASP A 45 -4.13 -14.34 2.97
C ASP A 45 -3.46 -13.48 4.06
N ARG A 46 -2.20 -13.14 3.80
CA ARG A 46 -1.40 -12.21 4.61
C ARG A 46 -0.85 -11.13 3.71
N VAL A 47 -1.08 -9.88 4.10
CA VAL A 47 -0.63 -8.68 3.39
C VAL A 47 0.58 -8.13 4.11
N HIS A 48 1.65 -7.85 3.36
CA HIS A 48 2.85 -7.16 3.86
C HIS A 48 2.92 -5.76 3.27
N SER A 49 3.27 -4.77 4.10
CA SER A 49 3.56 -3.43 3.60
C SER A 49 4.95 -3.36 3.00
N GLU A 50 5.06 -2.74 1.82
CA GLU A 50 6.35 -2.47 1.19
C GLU A 50 7.06 -1.27 1.82
N LEU A 51 6.29 -0.33 2.38
CA LEU A 51 6.82 0.87 3.04
C LEU A 51 7.12 0.67 4.52
N LEU A 52 6.42 -0.26 5.17
CA LEU A 52 6.61 -0.63 6.56
C LEU A 52 6.92 -2.14 6.62
N PRO A 53 8.17 -2.58 6.43
CA PRO A 53 8.52 -4.00 6.29
C PRO A 53 8.13 -4.90 7.47
N GLU A 54 7.91 -4.30 8.64
CA GLU A 54 7.47 -4.99 9.87
C GLU A 54 5.94 -5.06 10.00
N LEU A 55 5.20 -4.32 9.16
CA LEU A 55 3.75 -4.34 9.13
C LEU A 55 3.27 -5.49 8.25
N GLU A 56 2.62 -6.44 8.90
CA GLU A 56 1.98 -7.59 8.28
C GLU A 56 0.59 -7.79 8.88
N LEU A 57 -0.38 -8.05 8.01
CA LEU A 57 -1.79 -8.17 8.39
C LEU A 57 -2.37 -9.47 7.83
N ALA A 58 -2.92 -10.30 8.70
CA ALA A 58 -3.78 -11.41 8.27
C ALA A 58 -5.15 -10.86 7.89
N VAL A 59 -5.61 -11.13 6.67
CA VAL A 59 -6.88 -10.57 6.15
C VAL A 59 -8.07 -11.02 7.01
N ASP A 60 -8.05 -12.25 7.51
CA ASP A 60 -9.09 -12.77 8.42
C ASP A 60 -9.27 -11.91 9.68
N ARG A 61 -8.22 -11.23 10.16
CA ARG A 61 -8.32 -10.37 11.36
C ARG A 61 -8.97 -9.01 11.09
N VAL A 62 -9.10 -8.62 9.83
CA VAL A 62 -9.74 -7.35 9.43
C VAL A 62 -11.26 -7.48 9.49
N PHE A 63 -11.78 -8.68 9.26
CA PHE A 63 -13.22 -8.95 9.10
C PHE A 63 -13.82 -9.86 10.19
N ALA A 64 -13.02 -10.26 11.19
CA ALA A 64 -13.43 -11.12 12.32
C ALA A 64 -14.34 -10.43 13.34
#